data_AF-A0A1F7BRR6-F1
#
_entry.id   AF-A0A1F7BRR6-F1
#
_cell.length_a   1.000
_cell.length_b   1.000
_cell.length_c   1.000
_cell.angle_alpha   90.00
_cell.angle_beta   90.00
_cell.angle_gamma   90.00
#
_symmetry.space_group_name_H-M   'P 1'
#
loop_
_entity.id
_entity.type
_entity.pdbx_description
1 polymer ?
#
loop_
_entity_poly.entity_id
_entity_poly.type
_entity_poly.pdbx_seq_one_letter_code
_entity_poly.pdbx_strand_id
1 'polypeptide(L)'
;MERQFSNGTAVGAALECSARLIAEAPFQSMHSVIDISGDGFDHDPVVRREKTVPLATIRDEIVGQGITINALPLLGDRIAVPYGTYTNVAEMYEAEAIGGPGNFMVVVENPDRADLFIECLINKLHLEIA
;
A
#
# COMPACT_ATOMS: atom_id res chain seq x y z
N MET A 1 20.15 17.32 -2.92
CA MET A 1 18.85 17.29 -2.23
C MET A 1 19.00 16.32 -1.08
N GLU A 2 19.16 16.82 0.15
CA GLU A 2 19.11 15.96 1.33
C GLU A 2 17.74 15.28 1.37
N ARG A 3 17.72 13.95 1.45
CA ARG A 3 16.47 13.22 1.69
C ARG A 3 16.05 13.54 3.12
N GLN A 4 14.95 14.26 3.27
CA GLN A 4 14.27 14.43 4.53
C GLN A 4 13.72 13.05 4.93
N PHE A 5 14.37 12.37 5.87
CA PHE A 5 13.76 11.21 6.54
C PHE A 5 12.77 11.76 7.55
N SER A 6 11.54 12.05 7.11
CA SER A 6 10.43 12.13 8.06
C SER A 6 10.15 10.71 8.59
N ASN A 7 9.86 10.58 9.87
CA ASN A 7 9.45 9.30 10.49
C ASN A 7 8.01 8.87 10.08
N GLY A 8 7.50 9.38 8.95
CA GLY A 8 6.12 9.18 8.52
C GLY A 8 6.05 8.32 7.26
N THR A 9 5.07 7.42 7.21
CA THR A 9 4.70 6.69 5.99
C THR A 9 3.40 7.30 5.46
N ALA A 10 3.37 7.64 4.18
CA ALA A 10 2.27 8.35 3.51
C ALA A 10 1.60 7.44 2.46
N VAL A 11 0.94 6.38 2.93
CA VAL A 11 0.31 5.35 2.09
C VAL A 11 -0.75 5.99 1.19
N GLY A 12 -1.63 6.82 1.75
CA GLY A 12 -2.70 7.47 0.99
C GLY A 12 -2.17 8.34 -0.15
N ALA A 13 -1.16 9.16 0.14
CA ALA A 13 -0.53 10.02 -0.86
C ALA A 13 0.18 9.21 -1.96
N ALA A 14 0.81 8.09 -1.61
CA ALA A 14 1.43 7.19 -2.57
C ALA A 14 0.40 6.56 -3.52
N LEU A 15 -0.77 6.14 -3.00
CA LEU A 15 -1.86 5.60 -3.80
C LEU A 15 -2.45 6.65 -4.75
N GLU A 16 -2.74 7.87 -4.27
CA GLU A 16 -3.22 8.96 -5.13
C GLU A 16 -2.22 9.31 -6.24
N CYS A 17 -0.95 9.40 -5.90
CA CYS A 17 0.11 9.68 -6.87
C CYS A 17 0.16 8.59 -7.95
N SER A 18 0.08 7.32 -7.55
CA SER A 18 0.11 6.17 -8.46
C SER A 18 -1.12 6.14 -9.38
N ALA A 19 -2.32 6.36 -8.84
CA ALA A 19 -3.54 6.44 -9.63
C ALA A 19 -3.49 7.58 -10.67
N ARG A 20 -2.95 8.75 -10.28
CA ARG A 20 -2.72 9.86 -11.20
C ARG A 20 -1.75 9.49 -12.32
N LEU A 21 -0.65 8.80 -12.00
CA LEU A 21 0.32 8.34 -13.01
C LEU A 21 -0.30 7.33 -13.99
N ILE A 22 -1.16 6.43 -13.51
CA ILE A 22 -1.92 5.51 -14.36
C ILE A 22 -2.85 6.29 -15.29
N ALA A 23 -3.57 7.29 -14.78
CA ALA A 23 -4.50 8.10 -15.58
C ALA A 23 -3.79 8.98 -16.64
N GLU A 24 -2.58 9.45 -16.33
CA GLU A 24 -1.75 10.27 -17.24
C GLU A 24 -0.93 9.42 -18.23
N ALA A 25 -0.87 8.09 -18.06
CA ALA A 25 -0.08 7.23 -18.91
C ALA A 25 -0.61 7.24 -20.36
N PRO A 26 0.26 7.35 -21.37
CA PRO A 26 -0.16 7.39 -22.79
C PRO A 26 -0.54 6.00 -23.35
N PHE A 27 -0.75 5.02 -22.49
CA PHE A 27 -0.95 3.61 -22.86
C PHE A 27 -2.36 3.16 -22.50
N GLN A 28 -2.96 2.32 -23.34
CA GLN A 28 -4.21 1.63 -23.02
C GLN A 28 -3.89 0.26 -22.43
N SER A 29 -4.45 -0.03 -21.26
CA SER A 29 -4.31 -1.32 -20.59
C SER A 29 -5.68 -2.01 -20.44
N MET A 30 -5.68 -3.34 -20.42
CA MET A 30 -6.85 -4.14 -20.05
C MET A 30 -7.05 -4.19 -18.53
N HIS A 31 -5.95 -4.02 -17.79
CA HIS A 31 -5.90 -4.06 -16.34
C HIS A 31 -4.97 -2.95 -15.84
N SER A 32 -5.37 -2.28 -14.76
CA SER A 32 -4.55 -1.29 -14.07
C SER A 32 -4.38 -1.75 -12.63
N VAL A 33 -3.13 -1.81 -12.17
CA VAL A 33 -2.78 -2.36 -10.85
C VAL A 33 -1.82 -1.39 -10.15
N ILE A 34 -2.00 -1.24 -8.86
CA ILE A 34 -1.05 -0.60 -7.94
C ILE A 34 -0.58 -1.66 -6.97
N ASP A 35 0.73 -1.84 -6.92
CA ASP A 35 1.39 -2.78 -6.03
C ASP A 35 2.14 -2.01 -4.95
N ILE A 36 1.60 -2.00 -3.72
CA ILE A 36 2.19 -1.25 -2.61
C ILE A 36 2.94 -2.16 -1.64
N SER A 37 4.16 -1.79 -1.28
CA SER A 37 4.98 -2.46 -0.28
C SER A 37 5.41 -1.48 0.80
N GLY A 38 5.35 -1.84 2.07
CA GLY A 38 5.75 -0.94 3.15
C GLY A 38 5.71 -1.56 4.53
N ASP A 39 6.40 -0.94 5.48
CA ASP A 39 6.59 -1.38 6.87
C ASP A 39 5.90 -0.46 7.90
N GLY A 40 5.15 0.55 7.43
CA GLY A 40 4.57 1.59 8.28
C GLY A 40 3.07 1.79 8.08
N PHE A 41 2.41 2.20 9.16
CA PHE A 41 1.05 2.75 9.12
C PHE A 41 1.01 4.10 8.41
N ASP A 42 -0.17 4.51 7.91
CA ASP A 42 -0.38 5.80 7.24
C ASP A 42 -0.36 6.97 8.25
N HIS A 43 0.85 7.42 8.61
CA HIS A 43 1.07 8.48 9.59
C HIS A 43 1.02 9.89 9.01
N ASP A 44 1.12 10.02 7.69
CA ASP A 44 1.01 11.30 6.98
C ASP A 44 -0.20 11.27 6.04
N PRO A 45 -1.42 11.28 6.62
CA PRO A 45 -2.64 11.08 5.85
C PRO A 45 -2.92 12.28 4.96
N VAL A 46 -3.54 12.03 3.81
CA VAL A 46 -3.90 13.09 2.86
C VAL A 46 -4.90 14.06 3.49
N VAL A 47 -4.65 15.37 3.33
CA VAL A 47 -5.57 16.43 3.74
C VAL A 47 -6.14 17.11 2.51
N ARG A 48 -7.46 17.05 2.33
CA ARG A 48 -8.20 17.76 1.27
C ARG A 48 -9.13 18.77 1.91
N ARG A 49 -9.06 20.05 1.50
CA ARG A 49 -9.90 21.14 2.02
C ARG A 49 -9.94 21.19 3.56
N GLU A 50 -8.76 21.14 4.18
CA GLU A 50 -8.57 21.17 5.65
C GLU A 50 -9.15 19.95 6.39
N LYS A 51 -9.50 18.87 5.69
CA LYS A 51 -9.98 17.63 6.29
C LYS A 51 -9.07 16.47 5.93
N THR A 52 -8.69 15.69 6.93
CA THR A 52 -8.03 14.40 6.74
C THR A 52 -8.97 13.46 5.98
N VAL A 53 -8.45 12.86 4.92
CA VAL A 53 -9.15 11.86 4.13
C VAL A 53 -8.74 10.47 4.66
N PRO A 54 -9.69 9.62 5.07
CA PRO A 54 -9.38 8.26 5.47
C PRO A 54 -8.73 7.49 4.31
N LEU A 55 -7.75 6.64 4.61
CA LEU A 55 -7.08 5.82 3.61
C LEU A 55 -8.07 4.92 2.87
N ALA A 56 -9.04 4.34 3.60
CA ALA A 56 -10.16 3.61 3.03
C ALA A 56 -10.92 4.38 1.94
N THR A 57 -11.15 5.69 2.13
CA THR A 57 -11.83 6.52 1.13
C THR A 57 -10.98 6.70 -0.13
N ILE A 58 -9.66 6.89 0.03
CA ILE A 58 -8.72 6.99 -1.10
C ILE A 58 -8.70 5.68 -1.88
N ARG A 59 -8.61 4.54 -1.19
CA ARG A 59 -8.70 3.21 -1.81
C ARG A 59 -10.01 3.08 -2.59
N ASP A 60 -11.16 3.40 -1.99
CA ASP A 60 -12.46 3.22 -2.65
C ASP A 60 -12.58 4.08 -3.92
N GLU A 61 -12.05 5.31 -3.91
CA GLU A 61 -11.99 6.18 -5.08
C GLU A 61 -11.10 5.62 -6.20
N ILE A 62 -9.97 4.99 -5.85
CA ILE A 62 -9.04 4.37 -6.81
C ILE A 62 -9.62 3.08 -7.39
N VAL A 63 -10.20 2.23 -6.54
CA VAL A 63 -10.90 1.02 -6.96
C VAL A 63 -12.08 1.35 -7.86
N GLY A 64 -12.80 2.44 -7.57
CA GLY A 64 -13.87 2.96 -8.42
C GLY A 64 -13.43 3.37 -9.84
N GLN A 65 -12.13 3.61 -10.04
CA GLN A 65 -11.53 3.87 -11.36
C GLN A 65 -11.16 2.58 -12.11
N GLY A 66 -11.46 1.40 -11.56
CA GLY A 66 -11.10 0.11 -12.14
C GLY A 66 -9.65 -0.31 -11.87
N ILE A 67 -8.98 0.34 -10.92
CA ILE A 67 -7.60 0.03 -10.53
C ILE A 67 -7.63 -0.97 -9.36
N THR A 68 -6.88 -2.07 -9.48
CA THR A 68 -6.71 -3.05 -8.39
C THR A 68 -5.52 -2.65 -7.53
N ILE A 69 -5.60 -2.81 -6.22
CA ILE A 69 -4.53 -2.49 -5.28
C ILE A 69 -4.14 -3.74 -4.51
N ASN A 70 -2.91 -4.21 -4.71
CA ASN A 70 -2.32 -5.35 -3.99
C ASN A 70 -1.28 -4.87 -2.98
N ALA A 71 -0.93 -5.71 -2.01
CA ALA A 71 -0.01 -5.32 -0.95
C ALA A 71 1.10 -6.33 -0.61
N LEU A 72 2.23 -5.79 -0.15
CA LEU A 72 3.33 -6.49 0.51
C LEU A 72 3.69 -5.80 1.85
N PRO A 73 2.88 -5.95 2.92
CA PRO A 73 3.22 -5.39 4.21
C PRO A 73 4.43 -6.12 4.83
N LEU A 74 5.35 -5.35 5.40
CA LEU A 74 6.55 -5.84 6.07
C LEU A 74 6.38 -5.71 7.59
N LEU A 75 6.22 -6.83 8.29
CA LEU A 75 6.12 -6.87 9.74
C LEU A 75 7.53 -6.87 10.34
N GLY A 76 8.14 -5.70 10.50
CA GLY A 76 9.44 -5.58 11.19
C GLY A 76 9.34 -5.80 12.69
N ASP A 77 10.49 -6.01 13.35
CA ASP A 77 10.61 -6.19 14.80
C ASP A 77 10.35 -4.90 15.62
N ARG A 78 10.05 -3.79 14.95
CA ARG A 78 9.69 -2.55 15.65
C ARG A 78 8.38 -2.80 16.37
N ILE A 79 8.36 -2.60 17.69
CA ILE A 79 7.14 -2.59 18.50
C ILE A 79 6.15 -1.68 17.77
N ALA A 80 5.17 -2.29 17.10
CA ALA A 80 4.12 -1.55 16.45
C ALA A 80 3.37 -0.84 17.57
N VAL A 81 3.59 0.47 17.70
CA VAL A 81 2.69 1.28 18.49
C VAL A 81 1.34 1.14 17.79
N PRO A 82 0.29 0.64 18.48
CA PRO A 82 -1.00 0.44 17.84
C PRO A 82 -1.45 1.72 17.13
N TYR A 83 -1.87 1.59 15.87
CA TYR A 83 -2.37 2.70 15.07
C TYR A 83 -3.89 2.63 15.05
N GLY A 84 -4.52 3.48 15.87
CA GLY A 84 -5.96 3.39 16.10
C GLY A 84 -6.34 2.02 16.69
N THR A 85 -7.08 1.22 15.92
CA THR A 85 -7.52 -0.13 16.29
C THR A 85 -6.62 -1.25 15.76
N TYR A 86 -5.65 -0.95 14.91
CA TYR A 86 -4.81 -1.94 14.26
C TYR A 86 -3.58 -2.29 15.10
N THR A 87 -3.31 -3.58 15.22
CA THR A 87 -2.18 -4.11 15.99
C THR A 87 -0.90 -4.20 15.17
N ASN A 88 -1.02 -4.30 13.84
CA ASN A 88 0.10 -4.37 12.91
C ASN A 88 -0.28 -3.77 11.54
N VAL A 89 0.73 -3.50 10.72
CA VAL A 89 0.56 -2.86 9.40
C VAL A 89 -0.25 -3.71 8.42
N ALA A 90 -0.18 -5.04 8.50
CA ALA A 90 -0.96 -5.91 7.62
C ALA A 90 -2.47 -5.78 7.86
N GLU A 91 -2.91 -5.67 9.13
CA GLU A 91 -4.32 -5.43 9.46
C GLU A 91 -4.83 -4.11 8.87
N MET A 92 -4.04 -3.04 8.94
CA MET A 92 -4.42 -1.76 8.34
C MET A 92 -4.46 -1.85 6.82
N TYR A 93 -3.48 -2.51 6.19
CA TYR A 93 -3.46 -2.66 4.73
C TYR A 93 -4.66 -3.45 4.23
N GLU A 94 -5.02 -4.53 4.92
CA GLU A 94 -6.22 -5.33 4.60
C GLU A 94 -7.50 -4.51 4.77
N ALA A 95 -7.61 -3.74 5.85
CA ALA A 95 -8.82 -2.98 6.16
C ALA A 95 -8.98 -1.70 5.33
N GLU A 96 -7.88 -1.05 4.93
CA GLU A 96 -7.91 0.32 4.40
C GLU A 96 -7.17 0.51 3.07
N ALA A 97 -6.15 -0.28 2.74
CA ALA A 97 -5.27 0.00 1.59
C ALA A 97 -5.57 -0.83 0.34
N ILE A 98 -5.87 -2.12 0.49
CA ILE A 98 -6.07 -3.04 -0.66
C ILE A 98 -7.52 -3.08 -1.13
N GLY A 99 -7.73 -3.35 -2.42
CA GLY A 99 -9.07 -3.48 -2.98
C GLY A 99 -9.12 -3.68 -4.48
N GLY A 100 -10.32 -3.86 -5.01
CA GLY A 100 -10.56 -4.15 -6.43
C GLY A 100 -10.63 -5.65 -6.76
N PRO A 101 -11.03 -6.01 -7.99
CA PRO A 101 -11.23 -7.40 -8.38
C PRO A 101 -9.94 -8.21 -8.30
N GLY A 102 -9.98 -9.34 -7.57
CA GLY A 102 -8.84 -10.25 -7.47
C GLY A 102 -7.64 -9.70 -6.69
N ASN A 103 -7.82 -8.63 -5.92
CA ASN A 103 -6.74 -8.09 -5.09
C ASN A 103 -6.23 -9.14 -4.10
N PHE A 104 -4.94 -9.03 -3.77
CA PHE A 104 -4.30 -9.92 -2.82
C PHE A 104 -3.23 -9.22 -2.00
N MET A 105 -2.82 -9.87 -0.91
CA MET A 105 -1.79 -9.41 -0.02
C MET A 105 -0.84 -10.56 0.33
N VAL A 106 0.46 -10.31 0.32
CA VAL A 106 1.50 -11.23 0.79
C VAL A 106 2.23 -10.59 1.95
N VAL A 107 2.14 -11.16 3.14
CA VAL A 107 2.73 -10.59 4.35
C VAL A 107 4.16 -11.10 4.54
N VAL A 108 5.10 -10.20 4.85
CA VAL A 108 6.47 -10.57 5.23
C VAL A 108 6.58 -10.46 6.76
N GLU A 109 6.52 -11.59 7.46
CA GLU A 109 6.50 -11.62 8.94
C GLU A 109 7.84 -11.23 9.61
N ASN A 110 8.96 -11.34 8.89
CA ASN A 110 10.28 -10.91 9.36
C ASN A 110 11.10 -10.42 8.16
N PRO A 111 11.05 -9.12 7.84
CA PRO A 111 11.74 -8.57 6.67
C PRO A 111 13.27 -8.57 6.80
N ASP A 112 13.82 -8.70 8.01
CA ASP A 112 15.28 -8.80 8.23
C ASP A 112 15.82 -10.19 7.84
N ARG A 113 14.94 -11.19 7.76
CA ARG A 113 15.24 -12.50 7.16
C ARG A 113 15.16 -12.42 5.64
N ALA A 114 16.30 -12.16 5.02
CA ALA A 114 16.42 -12.00 3.57
C ALA A 114 15.82 -13.15 2.76
N ASP A 115 15.93 -14.39 3.24
CA ASP A 115 15.32 -15.57 2.60
C ASP A 115 13.78 -15.48 2.58
N LEU A 116 13.16 -15.13 3.71
CA LEU A 116 11.70 -14.95 3.80
C LEU A 116 11.22 -13.75 2.98
N PHE A 117 11.93 -12.63 3.04
CA PHE A 117 11.61 -11.46 2.23
C PHE A 117 11.63 -11.80 0.72
N ILE A 118 12.68 -12.50 0.26
CA ILE A 118 12.82 -12.89 -1.15
C ILE A 118 11.70 -13.86 -1.55
N GLU A 119 11.38 -14.86 -0.72
CA GLU A 119 10.30 -15.82 -0.98
C GLU A 119 8.95 -15.11 -1.15
N CYS A 120 8.59 -14.24 -0.22
CA CYS A 120 7.34 -13.47 -0.28
C CYS A 120 7.29 -12.52 -1.48
N LEU A 121 8.39 -11.82 -1.77
CA LEU A 121 8.47 -10.93 -2.92
C LEU A 121 8.28 -11.70 -4.24
N ILE A 122 8.94 -12.85 -4.39
CA ILE A 122 8.79 -13.71 -5.57
C ILE A 122 7.35 -14.23 -5.69
N ASN A 123 6.77 -14.68 -4.58
CA ASN A 123 5.37 -15.14 -4.57
C ASN A 123 4.41 -14.03 -5.03
N LYS A 124 4.61 -12.80 -4.54
CA LYS A 124 3.82 -11.65 -4.96
C LYS A 124 3.93 -11.39 -6.48
N LEU A 125 5.15 -11.38 -7.02
CA LEU A 125 5.37 -11.20 -8.46
C LEU A 125 4.73 -12.31 -9.30
N HIS A 126 4.69 -13.54 -8.80
CA HIS A 126 3.98 -14.63 -9.48
C HIS A 126 2.46 -14.43 -9.47
N LEU A 127 1.88 -13.95 -8.37
CA LEU A 127 0.45 -13.68 -8.28
C LEU A 127 0.01 -12.51 -9.18
N GLU A 128 0.90 -11.56 -9.49
CA GLU A 128 0.61 -10.45 -10.41
C GLU A 128 0.42 -10.88 -11.87
N ILE A 129 1.02 -12.01 -12.28
CA ILE A 129 0.98 -12.51 -13.66
C ILE A 129 0.03 -13.70 -13.86
N ALA A 130 -0.54 -14.23 -12.77
CA ALA A 130 -1.31 -15.47 -12.75
C ALA A 130 -2.78 -15.30 -13.22
#